data_AF-A0A518WBF6-F1
#
_entry.id   AF-A0A518WBF6-F1
#
_cell.length_a   1.000
_cell.length_b   1.000
_cell.length_c   1.000
_cell.angle_alpha   90.00
_cell.angle_beta   90.00
_cell.angle_gamma   90.00
#
_symmetry.space_group_name_H-M   'P 1'
#
loop_
_entity.id
_entity.type
_entity.pdbx_description
1 polymer ?
#
loop_
_entity_poly.entity_id
_entity_poly.type
_entity_poly.pdbx_seq_one_letter_code
_entity_poly.pdbx_strand_id
1 'polypeptide(L)'
;MSAAELDRAVTALVGQVGHWQQPRWAAVATGGNVSRADLVHKLVQEVAELAADAEGGPRRDVPRLAHPMALPDQLRVVTADLVAAGPPEAVLAGAAALVAATRGAL
;
A
#
# COMPACT_ATOMS: atom_id res chain seq x y z
N MET A 1 7.10 14.34 -6.57
CA MET A 1 7.42 12.95 -6.97
C MET A 1 6.51 12.57 -8.12
N SER A 2 7.04 11.82 -9.09
CA SER A 2 6.31 11.33 -10.27
C SER A 2 5.68 9.94 -10.04
N ALA A 3 4.75 9.54 -10.92
CA ALA A 3 4.17 8.20 -10.89
C ALA A 3 5.23 7.08 -10.97
N ALA A 4 6.32 7.32 -11.70
CA ALA A 4 7.44 6.37 -11.82
C ALA A 4 8.23 6.21 -10.49
N GLU A 5 8.24 7.22 -9.62
CA GLU A 5 8.84 7.10 -8.29
C GLU A 5 7.96 6.29 -7.34
N LEU A 6 6.65 6.51 -7.38
CA LEU A 6 5.68 5.70 -6.65
C LEU A 6 5.75 4.22 -7.07
N ASP A 7 5.77 3.95 -8.38
CA ASP A 7 5.87 2.59 -8.92
C ASP A 7 7.15 1.87 -8.45
N ARG A 8 8.30 2.56 -8.44
CA ARG A 8 9.55 2.02 -7.90
C ARG A 8 9.45 1.69 -6.41
N ALA A 9 8.82 2.56 -5.62
CA ALA A 9 8.63 2.32 -4.19
C ALA A 9 7.74 1.10 -3.94
N VAL A 10 6.63 0.98 -4.68
CA VAL A 10 5.71 -0.16 -4.59
C VAL A 10 6.39 -1.46 -5.03
N THR A 11 7.12 -1.43 -6.15
CA THR A 11 7.89 -2.59 -6.63
C THR A 11 8.89 -3.08 -5.58
N ALA A 12 9.58 -2.16 -4.89
CA ALA A 12 10.52 -2.53 -3.81
C ALA A 12 9.82 -3.18 -2.61
N LEU A 13 8.67 -2.66 -2.17
CA LEU A 13 7.87 -3.26 -1.09
C LEU A 13 7.38 -4.64 -1.52
N VAL A 14 6.81 -4.76 -2.72
CA VAL A 14 6.29 -6.04 -3.21
C VAL A 14 7.39 -7.08 -3.37
N GLY A 15 8.58 -6.71 -3.86
CA GLY A 15 9.73 -7.62 -3.91
C GLY A 15 10.13 -8.13 -2.52
N GLN A 16 10.05 -7.28 -1.50
CA GLN A 16 10.35 -7.65 -0.12
C GLN A 16 9.33 -8.62 0.49
N VAL A 17 8.03 -8.48 0.19
CA VAL A 17 6.97 -9.26 0.84
C VAL A 17 6.36 -10.37 -0.03
N GLY A 18 6.59 -10.36 -1.34
CA GLY A 18 5.90 -11.25 -2.29
C GLY A 18 6.20 -12.73 -2.11
N HIS A 19 7.28 -13.07 -1.39
CA HIS A 19 7.65 -14.45 -1.05
C HIS A 19 7.26 -14.83 0.38
N TRP A 20 6.59 -13.94 1.13
CA TRP A 20 6.24 -14.19 2.52
C TRP A 20 5.07 -15.15 2.65
N GLN A 21 5.21 -16.08 3.58
CA GLN A 21 4.17 -17.02 3.98
C GLN A 21 3.47 -16.57 5.27
N GLN A 22 2.35 -17.22 5.60
CA GLN A 22 1.47 -16.88 6.73
C GLN A 22 2.20 -16.53 8.05
N PRO A 23 3.20 -17.30 8.53
CA PRO A 23 3.86 -16.98 9.80
C PRO A 23 4.58 -15.63 9.79
N ARG A 24 5.16 -15.25 8.63
CA ARG A 24 5.89 -13.99 8.50
C ARG A 24 4.94 -12.80 8.43
N TRP A 25 3.79 -12.98 7.78
CA TRP A 25 2.69 -12.01 7.74
C TRP A 25 2.01 -11.79 9.09
N ALA A 26 1.89 -12.84 9.91
CA ALA A 26 1.30 -12.77 11.25
C ALA A 26 2.22 -12.13 12.30
N ALA A 27 3.54 -12.07 12.04
CA ALA A 27 4.48 -11.46 12.97
C ALA A 27 4.23 -9.94 13.13
N VAL A 28 4.56 -9.43 14.32
CA VAL A 28 4.41 -8.02 14.67
C VAL A 28 5.37 -7.15 13.84
N ALA A 29 4.87 -6.04 13.32
CA ALA A 29 5.68 -5.05 12.62
C ALA A 29 6.61 -4.29 13.59
N THR A 30 7.79 -3.92 13.11
CA THR A 30 8.80 -3.22 13.91
C THR A 30 8.26 -1.90 14.44
N GLY A 31 8.43 -1.64 15.74
CA GLY A 31 8.02 -0.38 16.37
C GLY A 31 6.52 -0.21 16.57
N GLY A 32 5.70 -1.25 16.33
CA GLY A 32 4.26 -1.23 16.50
C GLY A 32 3.72 -2.40 17.33
N ASN A 33 2.39 -2.49 17.38
CA ASN A 33 1.64 -3.55 18.07
C ASN A 33 0.67 -4.30 17.14
N VAL A 34 0.78 -4.09 15.83
CA VAL A 34 -0.05 -4.72 14.80
C VAL A 34 0.75 -5.76 14.01
N SER A 35 0.04 -6.71 13.38
CA SER A 35 0.69 -7.64 12.47
C SER A 35 1.21 -6.92 11.22
N ARG A 36 2.23 -7.47 10.58
CA ARG A 36 2.71 -7.00 9.27
C ARG A 36 1.60 -6.98 8.22
N ALA A 37 0.69 -7.96 8.27
CA ALA A 37 -0.46 -8.01 7.37
C ALA A 37 -1.43 -6.85 7.59
N ASP A 38 -1.69 -6.46 8.84
CA ASP A 38 -2.56 -5.32 9.15
C ASP A 38 -1.90 -4.00 8.75
N LEU A 39 -0.59 -3.87 8.97
CA LEU A 39 0.17 -2.70 8.54
C LEU A 39 0.11 -2.51 7.02
N VAL A 40 0.32 -3.57 6.24
CA VAL A 40 0.26 -3.47 4.76
C VAL A 40 -1.17 -3.22 4.29
N HIS A 41 -2.20 -3.81 4.92
CA HIS A 41 -3.57 -3.48 4.55
C HIS A 41 -3.95 -2.05 4.88
N LYS A 42 -3.46 -1.50 5.99
CA LYS A 42 -3.63 -0.07 6.27
C LYS A 42 -3.04 0.78 5.14
N LEU A 43 -1.85 0.45 4.65
CA LEU A 43 -1.27 1.11 3.47
C LEU A 43 -2.17 0.97 2.23
N VAL A 44 -2.69 -0.22 1.95
CA VAL A 44 -3.62 -0.45 0.82
C VAL A 44 -4.86 0.45 0.95
N GLN A 45 -5.44 0.52 2.15
CA GLN A 45 -6.59 1.38 2.43
C GLN A 45 -6.26 2.86 2.21
N GLU A 46 -5.13 3.34 2.75
CA GLU A 46 -4.71 4.73 2.60
C GLU A 46 -4.48 5.11 1.13
N VAL A 47 -3.87 4.24 0.32
CA VAL A 47 -3.69 4.49 -1.12
C VAL A 47 -5.02 4.50 -1.86
N ALA A 48 -5.96 3.60 -1.52
CA ALA A 48 -7.30 3.60 -2.11
C ALA A 48 -8.10 4.86 -1.77
N GLU A 49 -7.95 5.39 -0.56
CA GLU A 49 -8.58 6.67 -0.17
C GLU A 49 -8.00 7.85 -0.96
N LEU A 50 -6.68 7.88 -1.18
CA LEU A 50 -6.06 8.90 -2.04
C LEU A 50 -6.56 8.81 -3.49
N ALA A 51 -6.78 7.60 -4.01
CA ALA A 51 -7.36 7.41 -5.33
C ALA A 51 -8.80 7.95 -5.40
N ALA A 52 -9.63 7.58 -4.42
CA ALA A 52 -11.00 8.08 -4.33
C ALA A 52 -11.07 9.61 -4.23
N ASP A 53 -10.19 10.22 -3.43
CA ASP A 53 -10.10 11.68 -3.31
C ASP A 53 -9.72 12.34 -4.65
N ALA A 54 -8.76 11.75 -5.38
CA ALA A 54 -8.33 12.25 -6.68
C ALA A 54 -9.44 12.13 -7.75
N GLU A 55 -10.27 11.08 -7.69
CA GLU A 55 -11.43 10.90 -8.56
C GLU A 55 -12.65 11.74 -8.15
N GLY A 56 -12.64 12.37 -6.97
CA GLY A 56 -13.82 13.01 -6.38
C GLY A 56 -14.93 12.02 -5.99
N GLY A 57 -14.56 10.76 -5.79
CA GLY A 57 -15.46 9.65 -5.43
C GLY A 57 -15.57 9.44 -3.92
N PRO A 58 -16.54 8.63 -3.46
CA PRO A 58 -16.64 8.26 -2.05
C PRO A 58 -15.49 7.35 -1.65
N ARG A 59 -14.90 7.59 -0.47
CA ARG A 59 -13.97 6.65 0.16
C ARG A 59 -14.72 5.37 0.54
N ARG A 60 -14.12 4.22 0.27
CA ARG A 60 -14.68 2.89 0.55
C ARG A 60 -13.65 2.05 1.29
N ASP A 61 -14.13 1.12 2.10
CA ASP A 61 -13.26 0.13 2.73
C ASP A 61 -12.78 -0.87 1.68
N VAL A 62 -11.46 -1.06 1.61
CA VAL A 62 -10.85 -2.13 0.82
C VAL A 62 -11.13 -3.46 1.53
N PRO A 63 -11.66 -4.47 0.82
CA PRO A 63 -11.94 -5.76 1.42
C PRO A 63 -10.67 -6.43 1.99
N ARG A 64 -10.74 -6.85 3.26
CA ARG A 64 -9.73 -7.70 3.88
C ARG A 64 -9.91 -9.14 3.40
N LEU A 65 -9.03 -9.58 2.48
CA LEU A 65 -9.02 -10.96 2.00
C LEU A 65 -8.54 -11.93 3.07
N ALA A 66 -9.02 -13.17 3.03
CA ALA A 66 -8.72 -14.20 4.03
C ALA A 66 -7.22 -14.57 4.10
N HIS A 67 -6.48 -14.36 3.01
CA HIS A 67 -5.07 -14.71 2.91
C HIS A 67 -4.22 -13.45 2.66
N PRO A 68 -3.25 -13.14 3.53
CA PRO A 68 -2.42 -11.94 3.42
C PRO A 68 -1.47 -11.97 2.21
N MET A 69 -1.29 -13.13 1.58
CA MET A 69 -0.52 -13.28 0.34
C MET A 69 -1.09 -12.45 -0.83
N ALA A 70 -2.36 -12.04 -0.77
CA ALA A 70 -2.97 -11.19 -1.78
C ALA A 70 -2.71 -9.68 -1.58
N LEU A 71 -2.19 -9.27 -0.42
CA LEU A 71 -1.92 -7.86 -0.10
C LEU A 71 -0.98 -7.16 -1.10
N PRO A 72 0.09 -7.79 -1.63
CA PRO A 72 0.96 -7.15 -2.61
C PRO A 72 0.22 -6.85 -3.92
N ASP A 73 -0.71 -7.71 -4.33
CA ASP A 73 -1.53 -7.49 -5.52
C ASP A 73 -2.60 -6.44 -5.28
N GLN A 74 -3.25 -6.43 -4.10
CA GLN A 74 -4.15 -5.34 -3.73
C GLN A 74 -3.42 -4.00 -3.76
N LEU A 75 -2.20 -3.91 -3.24
CA LEU A 75 -1.39 -2.68 -3.27
C LEU A 75 -1.11 -2.21 -4.72
N ARG A 76 -0.77 -3.15 -5.62
CA ARG A 76 -0.56 -2.83 -7.04
C ARG A 76 -1.81 -2.25 -7.69
N VAL A 77 -2.98 -2.87 -7.43
CA VAL A 77 -4.27 -2.43 -7.98
C VAL A 77 -4.58 -1.00 -7.53
N VAL A 78 -4.59 -0.74 -6.21
CA VAL A 78 -4.96 0.59 -5.71
C VAL A 78 -3.93 1.67 -6.08
N THR A 79 -2.66 1.28 -6.27
CA THR A 79 -1.63 2.20 -6.79
C THR A 79 -1.87 2.54 -8.26
N ALA A 80 -2.25 1.55 -9.07
CA ALA A 80 -2.60 1.78 -10.47
C ALA A 80 -3.84 2.68 -10.58
N ASP A 81 -4.85 2.46 -9.72
CA ASP A 81 -6.04 3.31 -9.63
C ASP A 81 -5.66 4.75 -9.25
N LEU A 82 -4.81 4.94 -8.23
CA LEU A 82 -4.29 6.25 -7.85
C LEU A 82 -3.57 6.94 -9.01
N VAL A 83 -2.73 6.23 -9.77
CA VAL A 83 -2.03 6.82 -10.93
C VAL A 83 -3.01 7.18 -12.05
N ALA A 84 -4.00 6.31 -12.31
CA ALA A 84 -5.03 6.54 -13.33
C ALA A 84 -5.93 7.74 -13.00
N ALA A 85 -6.18 8.01 -11.72
CA ALA A 85 -6.93 9.17 -11.24
C ALA A 85 -6.21 10.52 -11.49
N GLY A 86 -4.93 10.51 -11.89
CA GLY A 86 -4.17 11.72 -12.22
C GLY A 86 -3.99 12.73 -11.08
N PRO A 87 -3.60 12.31 -9.86
CA PRO A 87 -3.49 13.17 -8.70
C PRO A 87 -2.34 14.18 -8.85
N PRO A 88 -2.35 15.28 -8.08
CA PRO A 88 -1.21 16.20 -7.99
C PRO A 88 0.07 15.49 -7.52
N GLU A 89 1.24 15.97 -7.95
CA GLU A 89 2.54 15.39 -7.58
C GLU A 89 2.80 15.34 -6.06
N ALA A 90 2.18 16.24 -5.30
CA ALA A 90 2.26 16.24 -3.84
C ALA A 90 1.56 15.01 -3.21
N VAL A 91 0.46 14.55 -3.81
CA VAL A 91 -0.25 13.34 -3.37
C VAL A 91 0.57 12.10 -3.72
N LEU A 92 1.14 12.03 -4.92
CA LEU A 92 2.08 10.97 -5.29
C LEU A 92 3.29 10.94 -4.35
N ALA A 93 3.76 12.14 -3.93
CA ALA A 93 4.84 12.24 -2.96
C ALA A 93 4.45 11.69 -1.58
N GLY A 94 3.25 12.00 -1.09
CA GLY A 94 2.72 11.44 0.14
C GLY A 94 2.57 9.92 0.08
N ALA A 95 2.01 9.39 -1.01
CA ALA A 95 1.83 7.96 -1.21
C ALA A 95 3.17 7.20 -1.20
N ALA A 96 4.20 7.67 -1.90
CA ALA A 96 5.49 6.98 -1.90
C ALA A 96 6.20 7.08 -0.53
N ALA A 97 5.99 8.17 0.22
CA ALA A 97 6.48 8.26 1.60
C ALA A 97 5.79 7.25 2.52
N LEU A 98 4.47 7.04 2.38
CA LEU A 98 3.74 6.00 3.11
C LEU A 98 4.28 4.60 2.78
N VAL A 99 4.47 4.29 1.49
CA VAL A 99 5.04 3.01 1.03
C VAL A 99 6.43 2.79 1.64
N ALA A 100 7.30 3.80 1.60
CA ALA A 100 8.65 3.71 2.15
C ALA A 100 8.65 3.53 3.67
N ALA A 101 7.78 4.24 4.40
CA ALA A 101 7.62 4.12 5.84
C ALA A 101 7.11 2.73 6.23
N THR A 102 6.07 2.21 5.55
CA THR A 102 5.58 0.84 5.74
C THR A 102 6.71 -0.15 5.50
N ARG A 103 7.42 -0.04 4.38
CA ARG A 103 8.54 -0.94 4.05
C ARG A 103 9.63 -0.96 5.14
N GLY A 104 9.96 0.19 5.73
CA GLY A 104 10.94 0.29 6.81
C GLY A 104 10.51 -0.36 8.13
N ALA A 105 9.20 -0.55 8.34
CA ALA A 105 8.65 -1.18 9.53
C ALA A 105 8.41 -2.70 9.39
N LEU A 106 8.60 -3.28 8.20
CA LEU A 106 8.35 -4.69 7.87
C LEU A 106 9.57 -5.59 8.10
#